data_AF-A0A924AYM4-F1
#
_entry.id   AF-A0A924AYM4-F1
#
_cell.length_a   1.000
_cell.length_b   1.000
_cell.length_c   1.000
_cell.angle_alpha   90.00
_cell.angle_beta   90.00
_cell.angle_gamma   90.00
#
_symmetry.space_group_name_H-M   'P 1'
#
loop_
_entity.id
_entity.type
_entity.pdbx_description
1 polymer ?
#
loop_
_entity_poly.entity_id
_entity_poly.type
_entity_poly.pdbx_seq_one_letter_code
_entity_poly.pdbx_strand_id
1 'polypeptide(L)'
;MILFKTIQKRLKYNPLRKTRKNGIAMLMAMTSLILMVYLASEVTKDSAIEYVVNSQEINRIKAYYAARNSMEVALLRIKIYQQVSAMQLPPGFAQEIDNLWKFPFGWPLPITGSMSSSDKDSSEKKSKAALFDGQYDHIISDEGSKIDINDLASPSEVLRTTTSKQILNIFQQQLDSHDEFRDQYQNFNFVELVNRITDWISDTQDNQSKNGGDKRAAFQSLGEDYPPNRGFRTLDELRLIPGMTDEFYTLLAPQITIYGSKAINPNLAPSKVLKSLDKGINDESIKEALERRDDPDKGGPFKGTTSDECRNDFKNFITGLGSQLDPEFDKIPFSCDKVLNFRIQATGRSGSGKGAVQKKLTAIVIDINKIASQVKSYVDKEKKDAQQQQQQASGQPPPVPPKSGPTSGTQTKEPLPKGRPRIVYWSE
;
A
#
# COMPACT_ATOMS: atom_id res chain seq x y z
N MET A 1 -69.25 73.27 -59.76
CA MET A 1 -67.89 73.23 -59.16
C MET A 1 -67.87 73.04 -57.63
N ILE A 2 -68.98 72.65 -56.97
CA ILE A 2 -69.04 72.48 -55.50
C ILE A 2 -69.17 70.99 -55.09
N LEU A 3 -69.73 70.12 -55.95
CA LEU A 3 -69.90 68.69 -55.65
C LEU A 3 -68.58 67.87 -55.65
N PHE A 4 -67.60 68.27 -56.48
CA PHE A 4 -66.31 67.54 -56.62
C PHE A 4 -65.37 67.74 -55.41
N LYS A 5 -65.54 68.82 -54.63
CA LYS A 5 -64.74 69.08 -53.43
C LYS A 5 -65.15 68.23 -52.23
N THR A 6 -66.40 67.75 -52.18
CA THR A 6 -66.93 66.98 -51.05
C THR A 6 -66.53 65.49 -51.13
N ILE A 7 -66.38 64.94 -52.35
CA ILE A 7 -65.97 63.55 -52.59
C ILE A 7 -64.45 63.36 -52.31
N GLN A 8 -63.60 64.34 -52.68
CA GLN A 8 -62.17 64.29 -52.36
C GLN A 8 -61.85 64.37 -50.85
N LYS A 9 -62.75 64.96 -50.03
CA LYS A 9 -62.57 65.00 -48.57
C LYS A 9 -62.90 63.66 -47.89
N ARG A 10 -63.76 62.82 -48.47
CA ARG A 10 -64.10 61.50 -47.90
C ARG A 10 -63.08 60.41 -48.24
N LEU A 11 -62.31 60.54 -49.32
CA LEU A 11 -61.21 59.62 -49.68
C LEU A 11 -59.88 59.90 -48.94
N LYS A 12 -59.81 60.97 -48.13
CA LYS A 12 -58.62 61.32 -47.33
C LYS A 12 -58.71 60.93 -45.85
N TYR A 13 -59.73 60.17 -45.46
CA TYR A 13 -59.79 59.60 -44.11
C TYR A 13 -59.39 58.12 -44.18
N ASN A 14 -58.07 57.88 -44.11
CA ASN A 14 -57.56 56.55 -43.78
C ASN A 14 -57.47 56.49 -42.24
N PRO A 15 -58.39 55.80 -41.54
CA PRO A 15 -58.42 55.75 -40.08
C PRO A 15 -57.18 55.07 -39.47
N LEU A 16 -56.29 54.48 -40.30
CA LEU A 16 -55.04 53.86 -39.86
C LEU A 16 -53.80 54.76 -39.99
N ARG A 17 -53.91 55.98 -40.51
CA ARG A 17 -52.72 56.82 -40.81
C ARG A 17 -52.29 57.77 -39.68
N LYS A 18 -52.72 57.54 -38.43
CA LYS A 18 -52.28 58.36 -37.30
C LYS A 18 -52.37 57.68 -35.93
N THR A 19 -51.66 56.57 -35.76
CA THR A 19 -51.11 56.19 -34.45
C THR A 19 -49.60 56.08 -34.60
N ARG A 20 -48.84 56.96 -33.93
CA ARG A 20 -47.37 56.88 -33.90
C ARG A 20 -46.99 55.57 -33.17
N LYS A 21 -46.74 54.49 -33.93
CA LYS A 21 -46.33 53.17 -33.41
C LYS A 21 -44.89 53.14 -32.86
N ASN A 22 -44.21 54.29 -32.76
CA ASN A 22 -42.83 54.39 -32.31
C ASN A 22 -42.61 53.82 -30.89
N GLY A 23 -43.59 53.97 -29.99
CA GLY A 23 -43.51 53.39 -28.63
C GLY A 23 -43.61 51.87 -28.62
N ILE A 24 -44.49 51.29 -29.45
CA ILE A 24 -44.65 49.84 -29.58
C ILE A 24 -43.41 49.23 -30.27
N ALA A 25 -42.87 49.90 -31.30
CA ALA A 25 -41.65 49.47 -31.96
C ALA A 25 -40.44 49.48 -31.00
N MET A 26 -40.33 50.50 -30.14
CA MET A 26 -39.29 50.59 -29.11
C MET A 26 -39.44 49.48 -28.05
N LEU A 27 -40.66 49.22 -27.57
CA LEU A 27 -40.93 48.13 -26.64
C LEU A 27 -40.62 46.76 -27.24
N MET A 28 -41.01 46.50 -28.50
CA MET A 28 -40.66 45.25 -29.17
C MET A 28 -39.14 45.12 -29.35
N ALA A 29 -38.44 46.19 -29.72
CA ALA A 29 -36.98 46.18 -29.84
C ALA A 29 -36.29 45.89 -28.49
N MET A 30 -36.77 46.50 -27.40
CA MET A 30 -36.24 46.26 -26.05
C MET A 30 -36.51 44.82 -25.58
N THR A 31 -37.71 44.30 -25.78
CA THR A 31 -38.05 42.91 -25.43
C THR A 31 -37.23 41.92 -26.24
N SER A 32 -37.07 42.14 -27.55
CA SER A 32 -36.22 41.33 -28.41
C SER A 32 -34.75 41.38 -27.98
N LEU A 33 -34.25 42.55 -27.57
CA LEU A 33 -32.89 42.69 -27.06
C LEU A 33 -32.69 41.93 -25.74
N ILE A 34 -33.63 42.04 -24.80
CA ILE A 34 -33.59 41.32 -23.53
C ILE A 34 -33.58 39.81 -23.78
N LEU A 35 -34.43 39.33 -24.69
CA LEU A 35 -34.45 37.91 -25.09
C LEU A 35 -33.14 37.46 -25.73
N MET A 36 -32.55 38.27 -26.62
CA MET A 36 -31.24 37.97 -27.21
C MET A 36 -30.13 37.91 -26.16
N VAL A 37 -30.10 38.86 -25.22
CA VAL A 37 -29.11 38.88 -24.13
C VAL A 37 -29.29 37.67 -23.20
N TYR A 38 -30.54 37.30 -22.88
CA TYR A 38 -30.84 36.12 -22.09
C TYR A 38 -30.35 34.84 -22.78
N LEU A 39 -30.70 34.64 -24.06
CA LEU A 39 -30.25 33.49 -24.83
C LEU A 39 -28.73 33.44 -24.97
N ALA A 40 -28.09 34.57 -25.25
CA ALA A 40 -26.63 34.66 -25.31
C ALA A 40 -25.99 34.31 -23.96
N SER A 41 -26.56 34.79 -22.86
CA SER A 41 -26.09 34.44 -21.52
C SER A 41 -26.23 32.96 -21.21
N GLU A 42 -27.33 32.32 -21.62
CA GLU A 42 -27.55 30.89 -21.36
C GLU A 42 -26.60 30.03 -22.17
N VAL A 43 -26.49 30.30 -23.47
CA VAL A 43 -25.53 29.60 -24.36
C VAL A 43 -24.08 29.76 -23.86
N THR A 44 -23.72 30.95 -23.37
CA THR A 44 -22.37 31.19 -22.83
C THR A 44 -22.13 30.39 -21.55
N LYS A 45 -23.12 30.34 -20.64
CA LYS A 45 -23.02 29.54 -19.40
C LYS A 45 -22.94 28.06 -19.71
N ASP A 46 -23.82 27.54 -20.57
CA ASP A 46 -23.84 26.14 -20.97
C ASP A 46 -22.52 25.74 -21.63
N SER A 47 -22.03 26.55 -22.57
CA SER A 47 -20.73 26.31 -23.22
C SER A 47 -19.57 26.33 -22.22
N ALA A 48 -19.61 27.22 -21.22
CA ALA A 48 -18.58 27.27 -20.19
C ALA A 48 -18.62 26.03 -19.27
N ILE A 49 -19.82 25.58 -18.88
CA ILE A 49 -20.02 24.38 -18.07
C ILE A 49 -19.54 23.15 -18.85
N GLU A 50 -19.99 22.99 -20.11
CA GLU A 50 -19.58 21.88 -20.97
C GLU A 50 -18.07 21.86 -21.21
N TYR A 51 -17.46 23.03 -21.46
CA TYR A 51 -16.01 23.13 -21.60
C TYR A 51 -15.29 22.67 -20.33
N VAL A 52 -15.74 23.11 -19.15
CA VAL A 52 -15.15 22.71 -17.88
C VAL A 52 -15.31 21.20 -17.68
N VAL A 53 -16.50 20.63 -17.85
CA VAL A 53 -16.74 19.18 -17.70
C VAL A 53 -15.87 18.37 -18.66
N ASN A 54 -15.84 18.73 -19.95
CA ASN A 54 -15.04 18.04 -20.96
C ASN A 54 -13.53 18.15 -20.67
N SER A 55 -13.07 19.32 -20.24
CA SER A 55 -11.67 19.51 -19.85
C SER A 55 -11.29 18.67 -18.63
N GLN A 56 -12.21 18.52 -17.65
CA GLN A 56 -12.00 17.69 -16.47
C GLN A 56 -11.94 16.20 -16.82
N GLU A 57 -12.82 15.71 -17.71
CA GLU A 57 -12.76 14.33 -18.18
C GLU A 57 -11.45 14.03 -18.92
N ILE A 58 -11.00 14.95 -19.78
CA ILE A 58 -9.69 14.82 -20.44
C ILE A 58 -8.56 14.80 -19.42
N ASN A 59 -8.57 15.71 -18.43
CA ASN A 59 -7.54 15.76 -17.39
C ASN A 59 -7.55 14.50 -16.52
N ARG A 60 -8.72 13.94 -16.23
CA ARG A 60 -8.86 12.67 -15.49
C ARG A 60 -8.22 11.51 -16.25
N ILE A 61 -8.48 11.41 -17.56
CA ILE A 61 -7.86 10.39 -18.43
C ILE A 61 -6.34 10.59 -18.49
N LYS A 62 -5.87 11.83 -18.70
CA LYS A 62 -4.44 12.15 -18.70
C LYS A 62 -3.77 11.79 -17.38
N ALA A 63 -4.37 12.13 -16.24
CA ALA A 63 -3.85 11.81 -14.92
C ALA A 63 -3.81 10.28 -14.69
N TYR A 64 -4.82 9.54 -15.15
CA TYR A 64 -4.84 8.08 -15.09
C TYR A 64 -3.68 7.45 -15.88
N TYR A 65 -3.49 7.86 -17.15
CA TYR A 65 -2.38 7.35 -17.96
C TYR A 65 -1.01 7.82 -17.45
N ALA A 66 -0.91 9.01 -16.84
CA ALA A 66 0.29 9.46 -16.15
C ALA A 66 0.66 8.52 -14.99
N ALA A 67 -0.32 8.17 -14.16
CA ALA A 67 -0.13 7.22 -13.06
C ALA A 67 0.24 5.82 -13.56
N ARG A 68 -0.40 5.36 -14.65
CA ARG A 68 -0.08 4.07 -15.29
C ARG A 68 1.34 4.05 -15.86
N ASN A 69 1.79 5.11 -16.50
CA ASN A 69 3.17 5.23 -16.97
C ASN A 69 4.16 5.19 -15.79
N SER A 70 3.85 5.90 -14.70
CA SER A 70 4.66 5.86 -13.47
C SER A 70 4.77 4.45 -12.90
N MET A 71 3.67 3.70 -12.89
CA MET A 71 3.65 2.31 -12.45
C MET A 71 4.57 1.42 -13.30
N GLU A 72 4.56 1.59 -14.62
CA GLU A 72 5.46 0.83 -15.51
C GLU A 72 6.94 1.13 -15.25
N VAL A 73 7.27 2.39 -14.98
CA VAL A 73 8.63 2.78 -14.57
C VAL A 73 8.99 2.12 -13.23
N ALA A 74 8.07 2.11 -12.25
CA ALA A 74 8.29 1.45 -10.97
C ALA A 74 8.54 -0.06 -11.12
N LEU A 75 7.74 -0.74 -11.95
CA LEU A 75 7.92 -2.16 -12.25
C LEU A 75 9.25 -2.45 -12.95
N LEU A 76 9.69 -1.57 -13.87
CA LEU A 76 11.00 -1.68 -14.49
C LEU A 76 12.12 -1.56 -13.44
N ARG A 77 12.03 -0.60 -12.51
CA ARG A 77 13.00 -0.42 -11.42
C ARG A 77 13.09 -1.67 -10.54
N ILE A 78 11.95 -2.24 -10.16
CA ILE A 78 11.90 -3.51 -9.40
C ILE A 78 12.53 -4.64 -10.21
N LYS A 79 12.27 -4.71 -11.53
CA LYS A 79 12.85 -5.75 -12.37
C LYS A 79 14.38 -5.63 -12.46
N ILE A 80 14.89 -4.41 -12.64
CA ILE A 80 16.33 -4.15 -12.64
C ILE A 80 16.90 -4.52 -11.28
N TYR A 81 16.26 -4.12 -10.18
CA TYR A 81 16.66 -4.51 -8.82
C TYR A 81 16.78 -6.03 -8.70
N GLN A 82 15.76 -6.78 -9.11
CA GLN A 82 15.76 -8.24 -9.05
C GLN A 82 16.89 -8.85 -9.89
N GLN A 83 17.12 -8.35 -11.11
CA GLN A 83 18.18 -8.83 -12.01
C GLN A 83 19.57 -8.56 -11.47
N VAL A 84 19.84 -7.31 -11.10
CA VAL A 84 21.11 -6.87 -10.50
C VAL A 84 21.33 -7.64 -9.19
N SER A 85 20.27 -7.87 -8.43
CA SER A 85 20.32 -8.62 -7.18
C SER A 85 20.69 -10.09 -7.34
N ALA A 86 20.38 -10.71 -8.47
CA ALA A 86 20.76 -12.10 -8.75
C ALA A 86 22.23 -12.24 -9.17
N MET A 87 22.84 -11.17 -9.70
CA MET A 87 24.24 -11.13 -10.13
C MET A 87 25.20 -11.09 -8.94
N GLN A 88 26.39 -11.70 -9.12
CA GLN A 88 27.47 -11.62 -8.14
C GLN A 88 28.14 -10.25 -8.29
N LEU A 89 27.81 -9.31 -7.40
CA LEU A 89 28.33 -7.94 -7.45
C LEU A 89 29.45 -7.72 -6.43
N PRO A 90 30.37 -6.77 -6.69
CA PRO A 90 31.35 -6.34 -5.71
C PRO A 90 30.67 -5.88 -4.39
N PRO A 91 31.27 -6.11 -3.22
CA PRO A 91 30.65 -5.85 -1.92
C PRO A 91 30.14 -4.41 -1.72
N GLY A 92 30.84 -3.40 -2.25
CA GLY A 92 30.44 -2.00 -2.15
C GLY A 92 29.19 -1.65 -2.96
N PHE A 93 28.94 -2.35 -4.07
CA PHE A 93 27.77 -2.10 -4.91
C PHE A 93 26.49 -2.65 -4.28
N ALA A 94 26.59 -3.67 -3.41
CA ALA A 94 25.43 -4.33 -2.83
C ALA A 94 24.54 -3.40 -1.99
N GLN A 95 25.14 -2.43 -1.30
CA GLN A 95 24.43 -1.46 -0.46
C GLN A 95 23.75 -0.36 -1.29
N GLU A 96 24.31 -0.01 -2.46
CA GLU A 96 23.73 0.99 -3.35
C GLU A 96 22.54 0.46 -4.16
N ILE A 97 22.42 -0.86 -4.34
CA ILE A 97 21.33 -1.48 -5.12
C ILE A 97 19.96 -1.16 -4.50
N ASP A 98 19.87 -1.03 -3.17
CA ASP A 98 18.60 -0.69 -2.53
C ASP A 98 18.14 0.74 -2.85
N ASN A 99 19.07 1.66 -3.13
CA ASN A 99 18.73 3.01 -3.58
C ASN A 99 17.95 3.00 -4.90
N LEU A 100 18.13 1.96 -5.73
CA LEU A 100 17.42 1.81 -7.01
C LEU A 100 15.90 1.78 -6.83
N TRP A 101 15.39 1.24 -5.72
CA TRP A 101 13.96 1.21 -5.44
C TRP A 101 13.56 2.19 -4.34
N LYS A 102 14.41 2.45 -3.32
CA LYS A 102 14.12 3.38 -2.22
C LYS A 102 13.96 4.84 -2.68
N PHE A 103 14.69 5.27 -3.72
CA PHE A 103 14.65 6.66 -4.16
C PHE A 103 13.27 7.02 -4.76
N PRO A 104 12.59 8.09 -4.30
CA PRO A 104 11.34 8.51 -4.91
C PRO A 104 11.60 9.03 -6.33
N PHE A 105 10.79 8.60 -7.30
CA PHE A 105 10.94 9.05 -8.69
C PHE A 105 9.77 9.93 -9.09
N GLY A 106 10.07 11.04 -9.77
CA GLY A 106 9.10 11.96 -10.33
C GLY A 106 9.49 12.38 -11.74
N TRP A 107 8.50 12.52 -12.60
CA TRP A 107 8.61 13.09 -13.94
C TRP A 107 7.61 14.25 -14.12
N PRO A 108 8.04 15.41 -14.62
CA PRO A 108 9.42 15.79 -14.89
C PRO A 108 10.28 15.77 -13.62
N LEU A 109 11.60 15.67 -13.79
CA LEU A 109 12.52 15.63 -12.65
C LEU A 109 12.34 16.90 -11.80
N PRO A 110 12.11 16.76 -10.48
CA PRO A 110 11.92 17.92 -9.62
C PRO A 110 13.18 18.78 -9.60
N ILE A 111 13.00 20.10 -9.76
CA ILE A 111 14.11 21.05 -9.70
C ILE A 111 14.52 21.21 -8.24
N THR A 112 15.73 20.80 -7.88
CA THR A 112 16.27 21.01 -6.53
C THR A 112 17.03 22.34 -6.44
N GLY A 113 17.09 22.92 -5.24
CA GLY A 113 17.82 24.17 -4.98
C GLY A 113 19.32 24.08 -5.33
N SER A 114 19.88 22.87 -5.28
CA SER A 114 21.28 22.56 -5.58
C SER A 114 21.63 22.49 -7.08
N MET A 115 20.65 22.52 -7.99
CA MET A 115 20.92 22.47 -9.43
C MET A 115 21.46 23.79 -9.98
N SER A 116 22.43 23.70 -10.90
CA SER A 116 22.92 24.86 -11.66
C SER A 116 21.82 25.48 -12.52
N SER A 117 21.93 26.77 -12.86
CA SER A 117 20.95 27.45 -13.73
C SER A 117 20.84 26.79 -15.12
N SER A 118 21.94 26.27 -15.67
CA SER A 118 21.94 25.54 -16.95
C SER A 118 21.21 24.20 -16.89
N ASP A 119 21.28 23.50 -15.76
CA ASP A 119 20.58 22.22 -15.58
C ASP A 119 19.08 22.42 -15.40
N LYS A 120 18.69 23.50 -14.70
CA LYS A 120 17.29 23.92 -14.57
C LYS A 120 16.68 24.21 -15.94
N ASP A 121 17.34 25.05 -16.74
CA ASP A 121 16.88 25.39 -18.09
C ASP A 121 16.81 24.15 -19.01
N SER A 122 17.76 23.24 -18.90
CA SER A 122 17.80 22.01 -19.70
C SER A 122 16.68 21.04 -19.30
N SER A 123 16.40 20.91 -18.00
CA SER A 123 15.29 20.09 -17.49
C SER A 123 13.94 20.66 -17.94
N GLU A 124 13.74 21.96 -17.83
CA GLU A 124 12.51 22.62 -18.28
C GLU A 124 12.28 22.48 -19.79
N LYS A 125 13.33 22.68 -20.60
CA LYS A 125 13.24 22.50 -22.07
C LYS A 125 12.89 21.07 -22.43
N LYS A 126 13.54 20.07 -21.80
CA LYS A 126 13.25 18.65 -22.03
C LYS A 126 11.86 18.25 -21.54
N SER A 127 11.40 18.83 -20.43
CA SER A 127 10.03 18.63 -19.93
C SER A 127 9.00 19.19 -20.89
N LYS A 128 9.21 20.40 -21.45
CA LYS A 128 8.30 21.01 -22.43
C LYS A 128 8.32 20.31 -23.78
N ALA A 129 9.45 19.71 -24.15
CA ALA A 129 9.59 18.92 -25.37
C ALA A 129 9.04 17.49 -25.22
N ALA A 130 8.69 17.04 -24.02
CA ALA A 130 8.13 15.71 -23.81
C ALA A 130 6.77 15.60 -24.51
N LEU A 131 6.55 14.48 -25.21
CA LEU A 131 5.28 14.18 -25.90
C LEU A 131 4.08 14.06 -24.93
N PHE A 132 4.35 13.92 -23.63
CA PHE A 132 3.35 13.72 -22.60
C PHE A 132 3.37 14.87 -21.57
N ASP A 133 2.25 15.56 -21.45
CA ASP A 133 2.03 16.74 -20.60
C ASP A 133 1.57 16.38 -19.16
N GLY A 134 1.49 15.09 -18.84
CA GLY A 134 1.15 14.63 -17.49
C GLY A 134 2.38 14.57 -16.59
N GLN A 135 2.22 15.02 -15.34
CA GLN A 135 3.22 14.85 -14.30
C GLN A 135 2.92 13.55 -13.57
N TYR A 136 3.95 12.82 -13.16
CA TYR A 136 3.76 11.61 -12.38
C TYR A 136 4.90 11.35 -11.43
N ASP A 137 4.61 10.68 -10.33
CA ASP A 137 5.60 10.19 -9.38
C ASP A 137 5.23 8.78 -8.92
N HIS A 138 6.20 8.09 -8.32
CA HIS A 138 5.94 6.89 -7.56
C HIS A 138 6.90 6.72 -6.40
N ILE A 139 6.39 6.04 -5.37
CA ILE A 139 7.14 5.57 -4.23
C ILE A 139 7.05 4.04 -4.23
N ILE A 140 8.19 3.39 -4.02
CA ILE A 140 8.29 1.94 -3.82
C ILE A 140 8.69 1.74 -2.37
N SER A 141 7.90 0.98 -1.62
CA SER A 141 8.19 0.62 -0.25
C SER A 141 8.26 -0.90 -0.10
N ASP A 142 9.02 -1.36 0.89
CA ASP A 142 8.94 -2.76 1.32
C ASP A 142 7.56 -3.07 1.89
N GLU A 143 7.05 -4.24 1.53
CA GLU A 143 5.82 -4.82 2.08
C GLU A 143 6.11 -6.15 2.81
N GLY A 144 7.27 -6.77 2.56
CA GLY A 144 7.62 -8.09 3.07
C GLY A 144 7.87 -8.11 4.57
N SER A 145 8.47 -7.05 5.13
CA SER A 145 8.89 -6.99 6.53
C SER A 145 7.78 -6.57 7.51
N LYS A 146 6.55 -6.46 7.02
CA LYS A 146 5.35 -6.27 7.87
C LYS A 146 4.84 -7.62 8.37
N ILE A 147 4.04 -7.58 9.42
CA ILE A 147 3.44 -8.78 10.01
C ILE A 147 2.33 -9.28 9.08
N ASP A 148 2.46 -10.50 8.56
CA ASP A 148 1.41 -11.08 7.71
C ASP A 148 0.30 -11.69 8.55
N ILE A 149 -0.89 -11.09 8.55
CA ILE A 149 -2.01 -11.58 9.38
C ILE A 149 -2.52 -12.95 8.95
N ASN A 150 -2.30 -13.35 7.69
CA ASN A 150 -2.69 -14.68 7.23
C ASN A 150 -1.84 -15.78 7.88
N ASP A 151 -0.70 -15.44 8.51
CA ASP A 151 0.12 -16.40 9.24
C ASP A 151 -0.51 -16.91 10.54
N LEU A 152 -1.55 -16.25 11.04
CA LEU A 152 -2.33 -16.74 12.20
C LEU A 152 -2.97 -18.12 11.96
N ALA A 153 -3.23 -18.47 10.69
CA ALA A 153 -3.71 -19.78 10.27
C ALA A 153 -2.69 -20.53 9.37
N SER A 154 -1.40 -20.16 9.45
CA SER A 154 -0.34 -20.86 8.72
C SER A 154 -0.26 -22.34 9.13
N PRO A 155 0.12 -23.25 8.22
CA PRO A 155 0.44 -24.63 8.59
C PRO A 155 1.56 -24.75 9.64
N SER A 156 2.49 -23.78 9.67
CA SER A 156 3.58 -23.73 10.65
C SER A 156 3.10 -23.18 11.99
N GLU A 157 3.36 -23.93 13.06
CA GLU A 157 3.03 -23.51 14.43
C GLU A 157 3.85 -22.30 14.88
N VAL A 158 5.11 -22.25 14.49
CA VAL A 158 6.00 -21.12 14.80
C VAL A 158 5.44 -19.83 14.21
N LEU A 159 4.97 -19.85 12.95
CA LEU A 159 4.37 -18.67 12.32
C LEU A 159 3.08 -18.23 13.02
N ARG A 160 2.20 -19.17 13.39
CA ARG A 160 0.95 -18.85 14.11
C ARG A 160 1.21 -18.18 15.45
N THR A 161 2.10 -18.78 16.25
CA THR A 161 2.40 -18.32 17.61
C THR A 161 3.17 -17.00 17.61
N THR A 162 4.12 -16.84 16.69
CA THR A 162 4.88 -15.59 16.53
C THR A 162 3.98 -14.44 16.11
N THR A 163 3.15 -14.64 15.08
CA THR A 163 2.24 -13.61 14.56
C THR A 163 1.25 -13.15 15.63
N SER A 164 0.66 -14.09 16.35
CA SER A 164 -0.26 -13.80 17.47
C SER A 164 0.42 -12.93 18.52
N LYS A 165 1.64 -13.30 18.95
CA LYS A 165 2.41 -12.52 19.93
C LYS A 165 2.79 -11.14 19.43
N GLN A 166 3.21 -11.01 18.18
CA GLN A 166 3.56 -9.70 17.63
C GLN A 166 2.36 -8.74 17.65
N ILE A 167 1.18 -9.21 17.25
CA ILE A 167 -0.04 -8.38 17.29
C ILE A 167 -0.38 -8.00 18.72
N LEU A 168 -0.31 -8.93 19.68
CA LEU A 168 -0.55 -8.65 21.09
C LEU A 168 0.45 -7.64 21.67
N ASN A 169 1.74 -7.78 21.31
CA ASN A 169 2.78 -6.87 21.75
C ASN A 169 2.57 -5.44 21.22
N ILE A 170 2.01 -5.26 20.01
CA ILE A 170 1.65 -3.92 19.51
C ILE A 170 0.61 -3.25 20.41
N PHE A 171 -0.43 -4.00 20.81
CA PHE A 171 -1.45 -3.47 21.72
C PHE A 171 -0.88 -3.21 23.12
N GLN A 172 -0.06 -4.12 23.65
CA GLN A 172 0.60 -3.93 24.94
C GLN A 172 1.47 -2.69 24.95
N GLN A 173 2.28 -2.48 23.91
CA GLN A 173 3.10 -1.28 23.78
C GLN A 173 2.27 -0.01 23.71
N GLN A 174 1.10 -0.06 23.06
CA GLN A 174 0.20 1.07 23.01
C GLN A 174 -0.41 1.37 24.40
N LEU A 175 -0.75 0.34 25.19
CA LEU A 175 -1.20 0.49 26.59
C LEU A 175 -0.09 1.07 27.49
N ASP A 176 1.17 0.67 27.28
CA ASP A 176 2.27 1.11 28.13
C ASP A 176 2.68 2.55 27.83
N SER A 177 2.55 2.99 26.58
CA SER A 177 3.04 4.30 26.11
C SER A 177 2.00 5.42 26.06
N HIS A 178 0.69 5.11 26.02
CA HIS A 178 -0.37 6.10 25.86
C HIS A 178 -1.42 5.97 26.98
N ASP A 179 -1.43 6.93 27.91
CA ASP A 179 -2.31 6.92 29.08
C ASP A 179 -3.80 6.88 28.70
N GLU A 180 -4.23 7.65 27.69
CA GLU A 180 -5.62 7.65 27.22
C GLU A 180 -6.07 6.27 26.70
N PHE A 181 -5.20 5.61 25.94
CA PHE A 181 -5.47 4.26 25.42
C PHE A 181 -5.55 3.25 26.56
N ARG A 182 -4.67 3.37 27.56
CA ARG A 182 -4.69 2.53 28.76
C ARG A 182 -5.97 2.69 29.56
N ASP A 183 -6.38 3.93 29.82
CA ASP A 183 -7.58 4.21 30.61
C ASP A 183 -8.82 3.58 29.99
N GLN A 184 -8.92 3.64 28.65
CA GLN A 184 -10.04 3.09 27.90
C GLN A 184 -9.99 1.57 27.73
N TYR A 185 -8.81 0.97 27.52
CA TYR A 185 -8.68 -0.41 27.06
C TYR A 185 -7.85 -1.35 27.95
N GLN A 186 -7.42 -0.94 29.15
CA GLN A 186 -6.71 -1.82 30.09
C GLN A 186 -7.45 -3.12 30.42
N ASN A 187 -8.78 -3.10 30.38
CA ASN A 187 -9.63 -4.28 30.63
C ASN A 187 -10.08 -4.98 29.34
N PHE A 188 -9.65 -4.51 28.17
CA PHE A 188 -10.02 -5.11 26.90
C PHE A 188 -9.24 -6.40 26.67
N ASN A 189 -9.94 -7.46 26.24
CA ASN A 189 -9.31 -8.74 25.96
C ASN A 189 -8.73 -8.78 24.53
N PHE A 190 -7.50 -8.31 24.37
CA PHE A 190 -6.81 -8.35 23.07
C PHE A 190 -6.53 -9.78 22.57
N VAL A 191 -6.39 -10.75 23.47
CA VAL A 191 -6.24 -12.17 23.09
C VAL A 191 -7.49 -12.66 22.39
N GLU A 192 -8.66 -12.29 22.89
CA GLU A 192 -9.94 -12.63 22.25
C GLU A 192 -10.07 -12.03 20.85
N LEU A 193 -9.66 -10.77 20.68
CA LEU A 193 -9.63 -10.10 19.38
C LEU A 193 -8.72 -10.83 18.39
N VAL A 194 -7.49 -11.18 18.78
CA VAL A 194 -6.53 -11.91 17.93
C VAL A 194 -7.04 -13.31 17.58
N ASN A 195 -7.70 -13.98 18.53
CA ASN A 195 -8.36 -15.26 18.28
C ASN A 195 -9.49 -15.10 17.25
N ARG A 196 -10.29 -14.04 17.30
CA ARG A 196 -11.32 -13.76 16.28
C ARG A 196 -10.71 -13.48 14.90
N ILE A 197 -9.55 -12.83 14.82
CA ILE A 197 -8.79 -12.70 13.55
C ILE A 197 -8.37 -14.08 13.05
N THR A 198 -7.97 -14.98 13.95
CA THR A 198 -7.63 -16.36 13.59
C THR A 198 -8.85 -17.13 13.09
N ASP A 199 -9.99 -17.00 13.77
CA ASP A 199 -11.26 -17.63 13.42
C ASP A 199 -11.78 -17.18 12.05
N TRP A 200 -11.47 -15.95 11.63
CA TRP A 200 -11.78 -15.46 10.29
C TRP A 200 -11.11 -16.27 9.18
N ILE A 201 -9.86 -16.67 9.43
CA ILE A 201 -8.99 -17.32 8.44
C ILE A 201 -9.11 -18.85 8.52
N SER A 202 -9.30 -19.40 9.72
CA SER A 202 -9.25 -20.84 9.97
C SER A 202 -10.25 -21.61 9.11
N ASP A 203 -9.83 -22.78 8.63
CA ASP A 203 -10.64 -23.58 7.71
C ASP A 203 -11.94 -24.11 8.35
N THR A 204 -12.84 -24.64 7.52
CA THR A 204 -14.14 -25.14 7.98
C THR A 204 -14.09 -26.49 8.70
N GLN A 205 -12.94 -27.17 8.71
CA GLN A 205 -12.80 -28.46 9.38
C GLN A 205 -12.73 -28.26 10.90
N ASP A 206 -12.19 -27.13 11.34
CA ASP A 206 -12.24 -26.68 12.72
C ASP A 206 -13.21 -25.50 12.90
N ASN A 207 -14.44 -25.80 13.35
CA ASN A 207 -15.41 -24.78 13.74
C ASN A 207 -15.25 -24.35 15.20
N GLN A 208 -14.25 -24.84 15.92
CA GLN A 208 -14.00 -24.39 17.29
C GLN A 208 -13.20 -23.08 17.30
N SER A 209 -13.67 -22.12 18.08
CA SER A 209 -12.90 -20.92 18.36
C SER A 209 -11.86 -21.20 19.44
N LYS A 210 -10.70 -20.55 19.33
CA LYS A 210 -9.74 -20.48 20.46
C LYS A 210 -10.29 -19.71 21.67
N ASN A 211 -11.38 -18.96 21.49
CA ASN A 211 -12.14 -18.35 22.58
C ASN A 211 -13.15 -19.32 23.22
N GLY A 212 -13.25 -20.54 22.70
CA GLY A 212 -14.23 -21.55 23.11
C GLY A 212 -15.53 -21.48 22.29
N GLY A 213 -16.17 -22.64 22.10
CA GLY A 213 -17.43 -22.76 21.39
C GLY A 213 -17.29 -22.65 19.87
N ASP A 214 -18.43 -22.48 19.18
CA ASP A 214 -18.49 -22.36 17.72
C ASP A 214 -18.00 -20.96 17.29
N LYS A 215 -17.01 -20.92 16.38
CA LYS A 215 -16.46 -19.67 15.84
C LYS A 215 -17.49 -18.77 15.16
N ARG A 216 -18.56 -19.32 14.57
CA ARG A 216 -19.63 -18.54 13.94
C ARG A 216 -20.39 -17.67 14.92
N ALA A 217 -20.42 -18.04 16.21
CA ALA A 217 -21.20 -17.33 17.23
C ALA A 217 -20.84 -15.85 17.32
N ALA A 218 -19.55 -15.50 17.20
CA ALA A 218 -19.10 -14.12 17.24
C ALA A 218 -19.49 -13.30 16.00
N PHE A 219 -19.70 -13.96 14.85
CA PHE A 219 -19.92 -13.30 13.56
C PHE A 219 -21.39 -13.28 13.10
N GLN A 220 -22.32 -13.79 13.91
CA GLN A 220 -23.74 -13.89 13.55
C GLN A 220 -24.35 -12.58 13.04
N SER A 221 -23.90 -11.44 13.57
CA SER A 221 -24.37 -10.10 13.17
C SER A 221 -24.02 -9.73 11.72
N LEU A 222 -23.03 -10.39 11.11
CA LEU A 222 -22.61 -10.16 9.73
C LEU A 222 -23.36 -11.04 8.72
N GLY A 223 -24.07 -12.08 9.20
CA GLY A 223 -24.81 -13.03 8.38
C GLY A 223 -24.24 -14.46 8.43
N GLU A 224 -24.96 -15.39 7.79
CA GLU A 224 -24.66 -16.84 7.86
C GLU A 224 -23.35 -17.24 7.15
N ASP A 225 -22.87 -16.41 6.22
CA ASP A 225 -21.65 -16.67 5.45
C ASP A 225 -20.35 -16.29 6.20
N TYR A 226 -20.44 -15.89 7.47
CA TYR A 226 -19.31 -15.47 8.29
C TYR A 226 -18.98 -16.43 9.44
N PRO A 227 -17.68 -16.59 9.80
CA PRO A 227 -16.52 -16.06 9.09
C PRO A 227 -16.32 -16.75 7.72
N PRO A 228 -15.61 -16.10 6.77
CA PRO A 228 -15.45 -16.63 5.42
C PRO A 228 -14.49 -17.82 5.34
N ASN A 229 -13.80 -18.16 6.43
CA ASN A 229 -12.89 -19.32 6.56
C ASN A 229 -11.81 -19.37 5.48
N ARG A 230 -11.21 -18.20 5.21
CA ARG A 230 -10.15 -18.02 4.21
C ARG A 230 -9.25 -16.86 4.60
N GLY A 231 -8.07 -16.82 3.98
CA GLY A 231 -7.19 -15.66 4.05
C GLY A 231 -7.90 -14.34 3.68
N PHE A 232 -7.44 -13.27 4.32
CA PHE A 232 -7.85 -11.90 4.01
C PHE A 232 -7.50 -11.56 2.55
N ARG A 233 -8.46 -10.97 1.84
CA ARG A 233 -8.29 -10.47 0.45
C ARG A 233 -7.92 -8.99 0.43
N THR A 234 -8.36 -8.25 1.44
CA THR A 234 -7.98 -6.86 1.67
C THR A 234 -7.69 -6.67 3.15
N LEU A 235 -6.87 -5.68 3.48
CA LEU A 235 -6.68 -5.31 4.89
C LEU A 235 -7.96 -4.75 5.51
N ASP A 236 -8.83 -4.11 4.72
CA ASP A 236 -10.08 -3.51 5.21
C ASP A 236 -11.08 -4.54 5.74
N GLU A 237 -11.02 -5.80 5.29
CA GLU A 237 -11.79 -6.91 5.87
C GLU A 237 -11.53 -7.05 7.39
N LEU A 238 -10.39 -6.59 7.90
CA LEU A 238 -10.09 -6.59 9.34
C LEU A 238 -11.10 -5.77 10.15
N ARG A 239 -11.71 -4.72 9.57
CA ARG A 239 -12.77 -3.94 10.22
C ARG A 239 -14.06 -4.73 10.44
N LEU A 240 -14.24 -5.86 9.76
CA LEU A 240 -15.38 -6.75 9.95
C LEU A 240 -15.19 -7.69 11.15
N ILE A 241 -14.01 -7.74 11.76
CA ILE A 241 -13.78 -8.59 12.93
C ILE A 241 -14.54 -8.01 14.14
N PRO A 242 -15.45 -8.78 14.78
CA PRO A 242 -16.15 -8.34 15.98
C PRO A 242 -15.17 -7.92 17.07
N GLY A 243 -15.34 -6.70 17.60
CA GLY A 243 -14.43 -6.11 18.58
C GLY A 243 -13.26 -5.32 17.98
N MET A 244 -13.11 -5.27 16.66
CA MET A 244 -12.17 -4.36 15.99
C MET A 244 -12.77 -2.96 15.93
N THR A 245 -12.16 -2.00 16.63
CA THR A 245 -12.51 -0.58 16.54
C THR A 245 -11.68 0.11 15.45
N ASP A 246 -12.11 1.29 14.99
CA ASP A 246 -11.32 2.06 14.01
C ASP A 246 -9.95 2.49 14.57
N GLU A 247 -9.87 2.70 15.89
CA GLU A 247 -8.62 2.98 16.59
C GLU A 247 -7.66 1.79 16.56
N PHE A 248 -8.15 0.57 16.84
CA PHE A 248 -7.35 -0.65 16.73
C PHE A 248 -6.90 -0.92 15.29
N TYR A 249 -7.81 -0.71 14.33
CA TYR A 249 -7.47 -0.84 12.91
C TYR A 249 -6.38 0.16 12.51
N THR A 250 -6.51 1.44 12.91
CA THR A 250 -5.54 2.50 12.59
C THR A 250 -4.18 2.24 13.24
N LEU A 251 -4.16 1.64 14.44
CA LEU A 251 -2.94 1.20 15.11
C LEU A 251 -2.23 0.06 14.36
N LEU A 252 -2.98 -0.96 13.93
CA LEU A 252 -2.44 -2.17 13.31
C LEU A 252 -2.10 -1.99 11.83
N ALA A 253 -2.96 -1.34 11.05
CA ALA A 253 -2.90 -1.31 9.58
C ALA A 253 -1.52 -0.93 8.98
N PRO A 254 -0.74 0.02 9.57
CA PRO A 254 0.58 0.35 9.05
C PRO A 254 1.65 -0.74 9.31
N GLN A 255 1.44 -1.61 10.31
CA GLN A 255 2.39 -2.63 10.78
C GLN A 255 2.13 -4.01 10.18
N ILE A 256 0.92 -4.22 9.66
CA ILE A 256 0.47 -5.51 9.13
C ILE A 256 0.35 -5.52 7.61
N THR A 257 0.30 -6.71 7.04
CA THR A 257 0.05 -6.96 5.62
C THR A 257 -0.67 -8.30 5.43
N ILE A 258 -1.09 -8.58 4.19
CA ILE A 258 -1.52 -9.90 3.72
C ILE A 258 -0.54 -10.49 2.69
N TYR A 259 0.60 -9.81 2.50
CA TYR A 259 1.61 -10.08 1.47
C TYR A 259 3.02 -10.17 2.08
N GLY A 260 3.16 -10.68 3.31
CA GLY A 260 4.44 -10.67 4.00
C GLY A 260 5.40 -11.76 3.51
N SER A 261 6.68 -11.63 3.86
CA SER A 261 7.74 -12.57 3.44
C SER A 261 7.97 -13.72 4.41
N LYS A 262 7.05 -13.98 5.37
CA LYS A 262 7.15 -15.07 6.37
C LYS A 262 8.41 -15.01 7.25
N ALA A 263 9.07 -13.87 7.26
CA ALA A 263 10.24 -13.56 8.04
C ALA A 263 10.37 -12.03 8.12
N ILE A 264 10.83 -11.52 9.26
CA ILE A 264 11.02 -10.10 9.48
C ILE A 264 12.44 -9.70 9.06
N ASN A 265 12.55 -8.65 8.24
CA ASN A 265 13.84 -8.07 7.90
C ASN A 265 14.15 -6.87 8.81
N PRO A 266 15.15 -6.95 9.70
CA PRO A 266 15.46 -5.87 10.63
C PRO A 266 15.96 -4.59 9.92
N ASN A 267 16.46 -4.72 8.69
CA ASN A 267 16.96 -3.59 7.90
C ASN A 267 15.84 -2.75 7.27
N LEU A 268 14.58 -3.23 7.29
CA LEU A 268 13.47 -2.61 6.56
C LEU A 268 12.19 -2.51 7.36
N ALA A 269 11.99 -3.42 8.32
CA ALA A 269 10.81 -3.44 9.17
C ALA A 269 10.60 -2.06 9.85
N PRO A 270 9.33 -1.60 9.94
CA PRO A 270 8.99 -0.42 10.71
C PRO A 270 9.38 -0.55 12.18
N SER A 271 9.64 0.59 12.84
CA SER A 271 9.99 0.63 14.27
C SER A 271 9.02 -0.16 15.16
N LYS A 272 7.71 0.02 14.96
CA LYS A 272 6.69 -0.69 15.75
C LYS A 272 6.67 -2.20 15.46
N VAL A 273 6.97 -2.65 14.23
CA VAL A 273 7.13 -4.08 13.94
C VAL A 273 8.35 -4.65 14.66
N LEU A 274 9.48 -3.93 14.69
CA LEU A 274 10.66 -4.37 15.43
C LEU A 274 10.41 -4.43 16.93
N LYS A 275 9.75 -3.41 17.50
CA LYS A 275 9.32 -3.43 18.90
C LYS A 275 8.37 -4.61 19.17
N SER A 276 7.48 -4.95 18.24
CA SER A 276 6.52 -6.05 18.45
C SER A 276 7.14 -7.45 18.58
N LEU A 277 8.41 -7.61 18.21
CA LEU A 277 9.10 -8.90 18.26
C LEU A 277 9.16 -9.47 19.69
N ASP A 278 9.30 -8.59 20.70
CA ASP A 278 9.30 -8.98 22.10
C ASP A 278 8.95 -7.77 22.99
N LYS A 279 8.23 -8.01 24.08
CA LYS A 279 7.80 -6.98 25.04
C LYS A 279 8.98 -6.31 25.77
N GLY A 280 10.10 -7.00 25.94
CA GLY A 280 11.27 -6.46 26.66
C GLY A 280 12.25 -5.71 25.75
N ILE A 281 11.86 -5.46 24.49
CA ILE A 281 12.55 -4.53 23.59
C ILE A 281 12.23 -3.10 24.02
N ASN A 282 13.26 -2.35 24.41
CA ASN A 282 13.10 -0.95 24.79
C ASN A 282 13.24 0.01 23.59
N ASP A 283 12.72 1.23 23.77
CA ASP A 283 12.66 2.26 22.73
C ASP A 283 14.03 2.72 22.24
N GLU A 284 14.99 2.86 23.15
CA GLU A 284 16.34 3.32 22.82
C GLU A 284 17.09 2.30 21.95
N SER A 285 16.99 1.01 22.27
CA SER A 285 17.64 -0.05 21.50
C SER A 285 17.15 -0.10 20.05
N ILE A 286 15.85 0.19 19.82
CA ILE A 286 15.28 0.23 18.48
C ILE A 286 15.67 1.51 17.76
N LYS A 287 15.67 2.65 18.45
CA LYS A 287 16.16 3.90 17.87
C LYS A 287 17.61 3.74 17.39
N GLU A 288 18.50 3.22 18.23
CA GLU A 288 19.89 2.94 17.88
C GLU A 288 20.00 1.88 16.78
N ALA A 289 19.11 0.89 16.73
CA ALA A 289 19.10 -0.11 15.65
C ALA A 289 18.71 0.50 14.30
N LEU A 290 17.76 1.43 14.30
CA LEU A 290 17.35 2.18 13.11
C LEU A 290 18.48 3.10 12.63
N GLU A 291 19.15 3.79 13.54
CA GLU A 291 20.30 4.62 13.20
C GLU A 291 21.47 3.79 12.68
N ARG A 292 21.78 2.65 13.32
CA ARG A 292 22.82 1.72 12.87
C ARG A 292 22.58 1.24 11.44
N ARG A 293 21.36 0.82 11.11
CA ARG A 293 21.10 0.23 9.79
C ARG A 293 21.17 1.23 8.64
N ASP A 294 20.94 2.52 8.94
CA ASP A 294 20.94 3.60 7.94
C ASP A 294 22.32 4.30 7.83
N ASP A 295 23.24 4.01 8.77
CA ASP A 295 24.58 4.62 8.83
C ASP A 295 25.70 3.57 8.73
N PRO A 296 26.49 3.56 7.64
CA PRO A 296 27.65 2.68 7.50
C PRO A 296 28.67 2.81 8.64
N ASP A 297 28.84 4.01 9.21
CA ASP A 297 29.82 4.28 10.26
C ASP A 297 29.38 3.72 11.62
N LYS A 298 28.07 3.52 11.82
CA LYS A 298 27.50 2.87 13.01
C LYS A 298 27.38 1.35 12.89
N GLY A 299 27.98 0.76 11.86
CA GLY A 299 28.01 -0.69 11.61
C GLY A 299 27.15 -1.14 10.43
N GLY A 300 26.31 -0.26 9.89
CA GLY A 300 25.48 -0.51 8.72
C GLY A 300 24.40 -1.58 8.94
N PRO A 301 23.85 -2.13 7.84
CA PRO A 301 22.75 -3.09 7.91
C PRO A 301 23.15 -4.36 8.65
N PHE A 302 22.18 -4.93 9.38
CA PHE A 302 22.27 -6.24 10.01
C PHE A 302 22.54 -7.33 8.97
N LYS A 303 23.35 -8.32 9.34
CA LYS A 303 23.93 -9.32 8.43
C LYS A 303 23.56 -10.73 8.86
N GLY A 304 23.42 -11.61 7.88
CA GLY A 304 23.24 -13.04 8.09
C GLY A 304 22.79 -13.73 6.80
N THR A 305 23.35 -14.89 6.50
CA THR A 305 22.96 -15.72 5.35
C THR A 305 21.82 -16.68 5.70
N THR A 306 21.64 -16.93 7.00
CA THR A 306 20.56 -17.73 7.55
C THR A 306 19.67 -16.88 8.45
N SER A 307 18.45 -17.37 8.70
CA SER A 307 17.52 -16.75 9.64
C SER A 307 18.15 -16.59 11.03
N ASP A 308 18.84 -17.61 11.51
CA ASP A 308 19.44 -17.61 12.85
C ASP A 308 20.63 -16.64 12.95
N GLU A 309 21.49 -16.55 11.91
CA GLU A 309 22.58 -15.58 11.86
C GLU A 309 22.05 -14.13 11.90
N CYS A 310 21.06 -13.83 11.04
CA CYS A 310 20.45 -12.51 10.96
C CYS A 310 19.77 -12.13 12.30
N ARG A 311 19.02 -13.08 12.88
CA ARG A 311 18.39 -12.89 14.19
C ARG A 311 19.43 -12.64 15.27
N ASN A 312 20.52 -13.40 15.29
CA ASN A 312 21.55 -13.27 16.31
C ASN A 312 22.32 -11.94 16.22
N ASP A 313 22.62 -11.43 15.01
CA ASP A 313 23.24 -10.11 14.85
C ASP A 313 22.33 -9.00 15.40
N PHE A 314 21.04 -9.04 15.05
CA PHE A 314 20.06 -8.09 15.58
C PHE A 314 19.87 -8.23 17.10
N LYS A 315 19.70 -9.47 17.59
CA LYS A 315 19.54 -9.82 19.00
C LYS A 315 20.69 -9.30 19.85
N ASN A 316 21.93 -9.61 19.46
CA ASN A 316 23.13 -9.24 20.21
C ASN A 316 23.29 -7.72 20.31
N PHE A 317 22.89 -7.00 19.26
CA PHE A 317 22.90 -5.54 19.26
C PHE A 317 21.91 -4.96 20.27
N ILE A 318 20.65 -5.38 20.22
CA ILE A 318 19.62 -4.82 21.10
C ILE A 318 19.79 -5.25 22.56
N THR A 319 20.29 -6.46 22.82
CA THR A 319 20.58 -6.92 24.19
C THR A 319 21.80 -6.22 24.77
N GLY A 320 22.79 -5.87 23.94
CA GLY A 320 23.91 -5.01 24.33
C GLY A 320 23.48 -3.61 24.77
N LEU A 321 22.31 -3.16 24.32
CA LEU A 321 21.67 -1.88 24.70
C LEU A 321 20.62 -2.03 25.81
N GLY A 322 20.59 -3.18 26.50
CA GLY A 322 19.76 -3.39 27.68
C GLY A 322 18.35 -3.91 27.42
N SER A 323 18.02 -4.33 26.19
CA SER A 323 16.76 -5.06 25.93
C SER A 323 16.84 -6.49 26.49
N GLN A 324 15.80 -6.92 27.18
CA GLN A 324 15.70 -8.26 27.78
C GLN A 324 14.69 -9.07 26.97
N LEU A 325 15.13 -10.14 26.33
CA LEU A 325 14.29 -10.89 25.38
C LEU A 325 13.88 -12.22 25.99
N ASP A 326 12.62 -12.59 25.78
CA ASP A 326 12.12 -13.90 26.17
C ASP A 326 12.75 -14.99 25.28
N PRO A 327 12.91 -16.24 25.75
CA PRO A 327 13.48 -17.34 24.96
C PRO A 327 12.73 -17.63 23.65
N GLU A 328 11.49 -17.20 23.57
CA GLU A 328 10.66 -17.37 22.38
C GLU A 328 11.09 -16.48 21.21
N PHE A 329 11.85 -15.41 21.48
CA PHE A 329 12.48 -14.59 20.45
C PHE A 329 13.31 -15.43 19.49
N ASP A 330 13.96 -16.49 19.98
CA ASP A 330 14.81 -17.38 19.16
C ASP A 330 14.02 -18.24 18.17
N LYS A 331 12.69 -18.25 18.26
CA LYS A 331 11.82 -18.95 17.31
C LYS A 331 11.38 -18.04 16.16
N ILE A 332 11.55 -16.72 16.29
CA ILE A 332 11.07 -15.76 15.30
C ILE A 332 11.90 -15.91 14.01
N PRO A 333 11.24 -16.06 12.85
CA PRO A 333 11.95 -16.10 11.58
C PRO A 333 12.44 -14.71 11.15
N PHE A 334 13.73 -14.61 10.84
CA PHE A 334 14.37 -13.40 10.36
C PHE A 334 14.90 -13.59 8.93
N SER A 335 15.03 -12.48 8.21
CA SER A 335 15.69 -12.47 6.91
C SER A 335 16.43 -11.17 6.70
N CYS A 336 17.76 -11.23 6.61
CA CYS A 336 18.60 -10.10 6.23
C CYS A 336 18.83 -10.06 4.71
N ASP A 337 18.14 -10.93 3.97
CA ASP A 337 18.20 -10.99 2.52
C ASP A 337 17.52 -9.77 1.86
N LYS A 338 17.68 -9.71 0.55
CA LYS A 338 17.11 -8.71 -0.33
C LYS A 338 15.59 -8.73 -0.35
N VAL A 339 14.99 -7.58 -0.61
CA VAL A 339 13.54 -7.37 -0.65
C VAL A 339 12.89 -8.14 -1.77
N LEU A 340 11.77 -8.78 -1.46
CA LEU A 340 11.02 -9.61 -2.40
C LEU A 340 9.63 -9.05 -2.69
N ASN A 341 9.03 -8.39 -1.70
CA ASN A 341 7.65 -7.95 -1.75
C ASN A 341 7.62 -6.43 -1.66
N PHE A 342 7.05 -5.80 -2.69
CA PHE A 342 7.04 -4.36 -2.84
C PHE A 342 5.62 -3.83 -2.94
N ARG A 343 5.39 -2.68 -2.30
CA ARG A 343 4.22 -1.83 -2.53
C ARG A 343 4.63 -0.65 -3.38
N ILE A 344 3.90 -0.45 -4.48
CA ILE A 344 4.08 0.69 -5.38
C ILE A 344 2.89 1.62 -5.19
N GLN A 345 3.16 2.88 -4.92
CA GLN A 345 2.17 3.95 -4.96
C GLN A 345 2.55 4.89 -6.09
N ALA A 346 1.77 4.85 -7.17
CA ALA A 346 2.00 5.66 -8.36
C ALA A 346 0.95 6.77 -8.44
N THR A 347 1.39 8.01 -8.57
CA THR A 347 0.52 9.19 -8.67
C THR A 347 0.69 9.84 -10.02
N GLY A 348 -0.41 10.12 -10.72
CA GLY A 348 -0.44 10.92 -11.92
C GLY A 348 -1.24 12.20 -11.71
N ARG A 349 -0.77 13.32 -12.27
CA ARG A 349 -1.39 14.64 -12.19
C ARG A 349 -1.52 15.26 -13.57
N SER A 350 -2.65 15.92 -13.82
CA SER A 350 -2.88 16.69 -15.04
C SER A 350 -3.79 17.89 -14.76
N GLY A 351 -3.67 18.94 -15.57
CA GLY A 351 -4.36 20.21 -15.36
C GLY A 351 -3.61 21.15 -14.42
N SER A 352 -4.17 22.35 -14.22
CA SER A 352 -3.60 23.41 -13.38
C SER A 352 -4.69 24.15 -12.61
N GLY A 353 -4.33 24.75 -11.48
CA GLY A 353 -5.24 25.51 -10.61
C GLY A 353 -6.43 24.68 -10.14
N LYS A 354 -7.64 25.26 -10.23
CA LYS A 354 -8.91 24.60 -9.81
C LYS A 354 -9.31 23.39 -10.66
N GLY A 355 -8.66 23.18 -11.80
CA GLY A 355 -8.92 22.05 -12.70
C GLY A 355 -7.86 20.95 -12.66
N ALA A 356 -6.98 20.97 -11.65
CA ALA A 356 -5.97 19.94 -11.45
C ALA A 356 -6.62 18.65 -10.94
N VAL A 357 -6.32 17.54 -11.61
CA VAL A 357 -6.81 16.21 -11.27
C VAL A 357 -5.63 15.32 -10.90
N GLN A 358 -5.79 14.56 -9.82
CA GLN A 358 -4.83 13.55 -9.37
C GLN A 358 -5.47 12.16 -9.41
N LYS A 359 -4.70 11.17 -9.87
CA LYS A 359 -5.05 9.74 -9.80
C LYS A 359 -3.92 8.98 -9.11
N LYS A 360 -4.29 8.09 -8.19
CA LYS A 360 -3.35 7.30 -7.39
C LYS A 360 -3.64 5.82 -7.63
N LEU A 361 -2.66 5.12 -8.19
CA LEU A 361 -2.70 3.67 -8.37
C LEU A 361 -1.84 3.01 -7.30
N THR A 362 -2.32 1.91 -6.74
CA THR A 362 -1.56 1.08 -5.80
C THR A 362 -1.42 -0.33 -6.34
N ALA A 363 -0.19 -0.84 -6.36
CA ALA A 363 0.09 -2.21 -6.75
C ALA A 363 0.97 -2.91 -5.71
N ILE A 364 0.72 -4.21 -5.51
CA ILE A 364 1.62 -5.07 -4.72
C ILE A 364 2.26 -6.10 -5.66
N VAL A 365 3.58 -6.19 -5.57
CA VAL A 365 4.41 -7.11 -6.33
C VAL A 365 5.06 -8.08 -5.35
N ILE A 366 4.89 -9.39 -5.58
CA ILE A 366 5.48 -10.43 -4.72
C ILE A 366 6.13 -11.55 -5.53
N ASP A 367 7.02 -12.28 -4.88
CA ASP A 367 7.57 -13.56 -5.37
C ASP A 367 6.89 -14.75 -4.67
N ILE A 368 5.83 -15.27 -5.29
CA ILE A 368 5.00 -16.35 -4.72
C ILE A 368 5.80 -17.64 -4.52
N ASN A 369 6.73 -17.96 -5.42
CA ASN A 369 7.51 -19.20 -5.34
C ASN A 369 8.44 -19.16 -4.13
N LYS A 370 9.09 -18.01 -3.89
CA LYS A 370 9.97 -17.84 -2.75
C LYS A 370 9.20 -17.86 -1.42
N ILE A 371 8.01 -17.25 -1.36
CA ILE A 371 7.13 -17.34 -0.18
C ILE A 371 6.71 -18.79 0.10
N ALA A 372 6.26 -19.52 -0.92
CA ALA A 372 5.81 -20.91 -0.76
C ALA A 372 6.94 -21.84 -0.30
N SER A 373 8.15 -21.66 -0.83
CA SER A 373 9.33 -22.44 -0.41
C SER A 373 9.75 -22.13 1.04
N GLN A 374 9.64 -20.87 1.48
CA GLN A 374 9.88 -20.51 2.88
C GLN A 374 8.89 -21.17 3.83
N VAL A 375 7.58 -21.10 3.57
CA VAL A 375 6.57 -21.80 4.40
C VAL A 375 6.86 -23.29 4.48
N LYS A 376 7.18 -23.93 3.34
CA LYS A 376 7.54 -25.35 3.30
C LYS A 376 8.75 -25.65 4.18
N SER A 377 9.78 -24.80 4.14
CA SER A 377 11.00 -25.00 4.94
C SER A 377 10.73 -25.00 6.45
N TYR A 378 9.81 -24.15 6.93
CA TYR A 378 9.42 -24.13 8.34
C TYR A 378 8.63 -25.37 8.73
N VAL A 379 7.65 -25.76 7.91
CA VAL A 379 6.87 -26.98 8.14
C VAL A 379 7.76 -28.23 8.14
N ASP A 380 8.73 -28.30 7.24
CA ASP A 380 9.67 -29.42 7.17
C ASP A 380 10.64 -29.44 8.38
N LYS A 381 11.03 -28.27 8.91
CA LYS A 381 11.81 -28.15 10.15
C LYS A 381 11.01 -28.65 11.36
N GLU A 382 9.78 -28.19 11.52
CA GLU A 382 8.88 -28.62 12.61
C GLU A 382 8.63 -30.14 12.58
N LYS A 383 8.43 -30.72 11.40
CA LYS A 383 8.28 -32.19 11.26
C LYS A 383 9.53 -32.95 11.70
N LYS A 384 10.72 -32.45 11.35
CA LYS A 384 11.99 -33.06 11.77
C LYS A 384 12.18 -32.96 13.28
N ASP A 385 11.87 -31.81 13.87
CA ASP A 385 11.99 -31.59 15.31
C ASP A 385 11.01 -32.49 16.09
N ALA A 386 9.77 -32.64 15.60
CA ALA A 386 8.78 -33.57 16.16
C ALA A 386 9.23 -35.04 16.07
N GLN A 387 9.84 -35.45 14.94
CA GLN A 387 10.37 -36.81 14.77
C GLN A 387 11.56 -37.09 15.71
N GLN A 388 12.44 -36.10 15.93
CA GLN A 388 13.57 -36.24 16.86
C GLN A 388 13.10 -36.31 18.32
N GLN A 389 12.09 -35.52 18.69
CA GLN A 389 11.48 -35.59 20.03
C GLN A 389 10.77 -36.93 20.27
N GLN A 390 10.09 -37.49 19.26
CA GLN A 390 9.49 -38.82 19.34
C GLN A 390 10.55 -39.95 19.45
N GLN A 391 11.70 -39.80 18.79
CA GLN A 391 12.82 -40.75 18.89
C GLN A 391 13.54 -40.69 20.26
N GLN A 392 13.65 -39.49 20.85
CA GLN A 392 14.19 -39.34 22.21
C GLN A 392 13.20 -39.85 23.28
N ALA A 393 11.90 -39.72 23.06
CA ALA A 393 10.87 -40.25 23.96
C ALA A 393 10.70 -41.78 23.88
N SER A 394 11.06 -42.43 22.76
CA SER A 394 10.91 -43.88 22.57
C SER A 394 12.14 -44.72 22.94
N GLY A 395 13.23 -44.09 23.40
CA GLY A 395 14.45 -44.77 23.87
C GLY A 395 15.17 -45.62 22.81
N GLN A 396 14.86 -45.44 21.52
CA GLN A 396 15.56 -46.14 20.45
C GLN A 396 16.87 -45.43 20.11
N PRO A 397 17.99 -46.17 19.93
CA PRO A 397 19.24 -45.55 19.51
C PRO A 397 19.07 -44.89 18.14
N PRO A 398 19.77 -43.77 17.88
CA PRO A 398 19.64 -43.04 16.64
C PRO A 398 19.91 -43.97 15.45
N PRO A 399 19.11 -43.90 14.37
CA PRO A 399 19.38 -44.71 13.19
C PRO A 399 20.77 -44.37 12.67
N VAL A 400 21.55 -45.41 12.35
CA VAL A 400 22.87 -45.29 11.73
C VAL A 400 22.76 -44.33 10.54
N PRO A 401 23.61 -43.28 10.46
CA PRO A 401 23.53 -42.34 9.36
C PRO A 401 23.70 -43.11 8.04
N PRO A 402 22.76 -42.99 7.08
CA PRO A 402 22.97 -43.54 5.76
C PRO A 402 24.23 -42.89 5.18
N LYS A 403 25.13 -43.72 4.65
CA LYS A 403 26.36 -43.29 3.98
C LYS A 403 26.07 -42.09 3.09
N SER A 404 26.75 -40.99 3.38
CA SER A 404 26.77 -39.77 2.59
C SER A 404 27.28 -40.07 1.18
N GLY A 405 26.36 -40.34 0.25
CA GLY A 405 26.59 -40.02 -1.15
C GLY A 405 26.67 -38.50 -1.30
N PRO A 406 27.48 -37.97 -2.22
CA PRO A 406 27.64 -36.53 -2.38
C PRO A 406 26.36 -35.94 -2.97
N THR A 407 25.41 -35.56 -2.13
CA THR A 407 24.39 -34.59 -2.49
C THR A 407 24.99 -33.20 -2.34
N SER A 408 25.80 -32.82 -3.32
CA SER A 408 26.01 -31.43 -3.68
C SER A 408 24.67 -30.86 -4.18
N GLY A 409 23.76 -30.59 -3.22
CA GLY A 409 22.61 -29.73 -3.42
C GLY A 409 23.12 -28.31 -3.60
N THR A 410 23.73 -28.05 -4.74
CA THR A 410 23.94 -26.70 -5.24
C THR A 410 22.58 -26.03 -5.15
N GLN A 411 22.45 -25.00 -4.32
CA GLN A 411 21.28 -24.14 -4.33
C GLN A 411 21.18 -23.55 -5.73
N THR A 412 20.43 -24.22 -6.61
CA THR A 412 20.09 -23.70 -7.92
C THR A 412 19.21 -22.49 -7.63
N LYS A 413 19.82 -21.30 -7.66
CA LYS A 413 19.07 -20.03 -7.66
C LYS A 413 17.98 -20.18 -8.72
N GLU A 414 16.72 -20.20 -8.31
CA GLU A 414 15.61 -20.27 -9.26
C GLU A 414 15.79 -19.12 -10.26
N PRO A 415 15.75 -19.39 -11.57
CA PRO A 415 15.93 -18.34 -12.56
C PRO A 415 14.79 -17.34 -12.41
N LEU A 416 15.14 -16.05 -12.34
CA LEU A 416 14.17 -14.96 -12.25
C LEU A 416 13.08 -15.15 -13.33
N PRO A 417 11.79 -15.06 -12.97
CA PRO A 417 10.71 -15.25 -13.92
C PRO A 417 10.87 -14.31 -15.10
N LYS A 418 10.76 -14.84 -16.33
CA LYS A 418 10.85 -14.03 -17.55
C LYS A 418 9.63 -13.11 -17.62
N GLY A 419 9.86 -11.82 -17.91
CA GLY A 419 8.80 -10.82 -18.05
C GLY A 419 8.63 -9.88 -16.86
N ARG A 420 7.51 -9.16 -16.86
CA ARG A 420 7.16 -8.14 -15.86
C ARG A 420 7.03 -8.75 -14.46
N PRO A 421 7.39 -8.02 -13.39
CA PRO A 421 7.12 -8.47 -12.02
C PRO A 421 5.63 -8.78 -11.84
N ARG A 422 5.33 -9.84 -11.10
CA ARG A 422 3.95 -10.31 -10.91
C ARG A 422 3.22 -9.41 -9.91
N ILE A 423 2.20 -8.71 -10.40
CA ILE A 423 1.27 -7.94 -9.58
C ILE A 423 0.21 -8.90 -9.02
N VAL A 424 0.02 -8.88 -7.70
CA VAL A 424 -1.01 -9.69 -7.01
C VAL A 424 -2.16 -8.86 -6.46
N TYR A 425 -1.99 -7.54 -6.43
CA TYR A 425 -3.02 -6.59 -6.02
C TYR A 425 -2.92 -5.33 -6.86
N TRP A 426 -4.08 -4.79 -7.23
CA TRP A 426 -4.22 -3.57 -8.01
C TRP A 426 -5.42 -2.78 -7.52
N SER A 427 -5.23 -1.48 -7.27
CA SER A 427 -6.29 -0.54 -6.90
C SER A 427 -6.06 0.80 -7.60
N GLU A 428 -7.14 1.41 -8.09
CA GLU A 428 -7.14 2.65 -8.89
C GLU A 428 -7.94 3.79 -8.27
#